data_AF-A0A6P0SSX8-F1
#
_entry.id   AF-A0A6P0SSX8-F1
#
_cell.length_a   1.000
_cell.length_b   1.000
_cell.length_c   1.000
_cell.angle_alpha   90.00
_cell.angle_beta   90.00
_cell.angle_gamma   90.00
#
_symmetry.space_group_name_H-M   'P 1'
#
loop_
_entity.id
_entity.type
_entity.pdbx_description
1 polymer ?
#
loop_
_entity_poly.entity_id
_entity_poly.type
_entity_poly.pdbx_seq_one_letter_code
_entity_poly.pdbx_strand_id
1 'polypeptide(L)'
;LISRAEQDPSEPIPVMLSLSSWKNQKIEEWLVAESCYLYDGVSEIDVRKLLEKHQLLPLLDNLDELNKNKFKCVEAINNFLTSNYKSNYLVVCSRLTEYERCFTPLQLNGCVCLKPLHKNQIQDYFDSIKRVDIWQSIQVDEQLIKLAKKPFFLHILT
;
A
#
# COMPACT_ATOMS: atom_id res chain seq x y z
N LEU A 1 -9.23 6.03 -8.60
CA LEU A 1 -9.94 4.78 -8.24
C LEU A 1 -11.33 5.10 -7.71
N ILE A 2 -11.43 5.86 -6.61
CA ILE A 2 -12.72 6.30 -6.05
C ILE A 2 -13.63 6.94 -7.11
N SER A 3 -13.15 7.95 -7.84
CA SER A 3 -13.95 8.60 -8.88
C SER A 3 -14.42 7.67 -10.01
N ARG A 4 -13.75 6.53 -10.25
CA ARG A 4 -14.21 5.54 -11.22
C ARG A 4 -15.36 4.73 -10.65
N ALA A 5 -15.21 4.23 -9.42
CA ALA A 5 -16.25 3.49 -8.71
C ALA A 5 -17.51 4.34 -8.42
N GLU A 6 -17.37 5.66 -8.25
CA GLU A 6 -18.51 6.58 -8.12
C GLU A 6 -19.29 6.77 -9.43
N GLN A 7 -18.60 6.68 -10.57
CA GLN A 7 -19.18 6.94 -11.90
C GLN A 7 -19.70 5.66 -12.56
N ASP A 8 -19.09 4.52 -12.27
CA ASP A 8 -19.42 3.22 -12.86
C ASP A 8 -19.60 2.16 -11.77
N PRO A 9 -20.84 1.68 -11.51
CA PRO A 9 -21.10 0.63 -10.52
C PRO A 9 -20.43 -0.73 -10.82
N SER A 10 -19.90 -0.93 -12.03
CA SER A 10 -19.14 -2.14 -12.39
C SER A 10 -17.66 -2.05 -12.02
N GLU A 11 -17.13 -0.84 -11.81
CA GLU A 11 -15.76 -0.64 -11.33
C GLU A 11 -15.63 -1.05 -9.85
N PRO A 12 -14.52 -1.69 -9.46
CA PRO A 12 -14.37 -2.18 -8.10
C PRO A 12 -14.10 -1.03 -7.11
N ILE A 13 -14.67 -1.17 -5.91
CA ILE A 13 -14.54 -0.20 -4.83
C ILE A 13 -13.18 -0.38 -4.15
N PRO A 14 -12.31 0.65 -4.14
CA PRO A 14 -11.03 0.57 -3.43
C PRO A 14 -11.25 0.61 -1.92
N VAL A 15 -10.65 -0.34 -1.20
CA VAL A 15 -10.68 -0.40 0.27
C VAL A 15 -9.26 -0.49 0.80
N MET A 16 -8.85 0.46 1.63
CA MET A 16 -7.49 0.53 2.16
C MET A 16 -7.43 -0.03 3.58
N LEU A 17 -6.67 -1.10 3.77
CA LEU A 17 -6.57 -1.82 5.04
C LEU A 17 -5.10 -2.03 5.41
N SER A 18 -4.77 -1.90 6.69
CA SER A 18 -3.41 -2.15 7.19
C SER A 18 -3.27 -3.61 7.62
N LEU A 19 -2.36 -4.36 7.00
CA LEU A 19 -2.08 -5.76 7.35
C LEU A 19 -1.57 -5.91 8.79
N SER A 20 -1.12 -4.85 9.45
CA SER A 20 -0.64 -4.87 10.83
C SER A 20 -1.68 -5.38 11.82
N SER A 21 -2.98 -5.29 11.50
CA SER A 21 -4.08 -5.83 12.32
C SER A 21 -4.38 -7.30 12.08
N TRP A 22 -3.82 -7.92 11.03
CA TRP A 22 -4.10 -9.31 10.68
C TRP A 22 -3.49 -10.31 11.69
N LYS A 23 -4.31 -11.24 12.17
CA LYS A 23 -3.95 -12.21 13.23
C LYS A 23 -4.15 -13.68 12.83
N ASN A 24 -3.69 -14.06 11.64
CA ASN A 24 -3.71 -15.46 11.19
C ASN A 24 -5.08 -16.05 10.83
N GLN A 25 -6.06 -15.20 10.50
CA GLN A 25 -7.36 -15.61 9.96
C GLN A 25 -7.35 -15.65 8.43
N LYS A 26 -8.41 -16.18 7.80
CA LYS A 26 -8.54 -16.11 6.34
C LYS A 26 -8.63 -14.65 5.89
N ILE A 27 -8.05 -14.32 4.74
CA ILE A 27 -8.00 -12.93 4.27
C ILE A 27 -9.40 -12.41 3.97
N GLU A 28 -10.30 -13.23 3.42
CA GLU A 28 -11.69 -12.85 3.17
C GLU A 28 -12.45 -12.51 4.46
N GLU A 29 -12.22 -13.26 5.54
CA GLU A 29 -12.85 -13.03 6.84
C GLU A 29 -12.28 -11.79 7.52
N TRP A 30 -10.95 -11.64 7.47
CA TRP A 30 -10.27 -10.44 7.97
C TRP A 30 -10.71 -9.19 7.22
N LEU A 31 -10.74 -9.24 5.89
CA LEU A 31 -11.07 -8.09 5.05
C LEU A 31 -12.46 -7.56 5.37
N VAL A 32 -13.43 -8.46 5.53
CA VAL A 32 -14.79 -8.11 5.95
C VAL A 32 -14.79 -7.46 7.32
N ALA A 33 -14.18 -8.09 8.33
CA ALA A 33 -14.14 -7.58 9.69
C ALA A 33 -13.43 -6.23 9.79
N GLU A 34 -12.27 -6.09 9.15
CA GLU A 34 -11.45 -4.89 9.15
C GLU A 34 -12.15 -3.74 8.42
N SER A 35 -12.86 -4.03 7.32
CA SER A 35 -13.64 -3.02 6.61
C SER A 35 -14.78 -2.48 7.49
N CYS A 36 -15.50 -3.36 8.18
CA CYS A 36 -16.57 -2.91 9.08
C CYS A 36 -16.03 -2.14 10.29
N TYR A 37 -14.81 -2.46 10.73
CA TYR A 37 -14.16 -1.75 11.83
C TYR A 37 -13.65 -0.36 11.44
N LEU A 38 -13.09 -0.20 10.23
CA LEU A 38 -12.50 1.07 9.78
C LEU A 38 -13.51 2.02 9.15
N TYR A 39 -14.59 1.52 8.56
CA TYR A 39 -15.57 2.33 7.84
C TYR A 39 -16.93 2.29 8.56
N ASP A 40 -17.19 3.33 9.36
CA ASP A 40 -18.46 3.49 10.06
C ASP A 40 -19.66 3.44 9.10
N GLY A 41 -20.70 2.68 9.49
CA GLY A 41 -21.92 2.54 8.70
C GLY A 41 -21.84 1.50 7.58
N VAL A 42 -20.70 0.84 7.38
CA VAL A 42 -20.57 -0.29 6.46
C VAL A 42 -20.98 -1.59 7.16
N SER A 43 -21.99 -2.28 6.60
CA SER A 43 -22.46 -3.53 7.16
C SER A 43 -21.64 -4.73 6.68
N GLU A 44 -21.49 -5.74 7.54
CA GLU A 44 -20.82 -7.00 7.18
C GLU A 44 -21.44 -7.66 5.94
N ILE A 45 -22.77 -7.60 5.84
CA ILE A 45 -23.54 -8.16 4.74
C ILE A 45 -23.16 -7.49 3.42
N ASP A 46 -22.99 -6.17 3.41
CA ASP A 46 -22.67 -5.44 2.19
C ASP A 46 -21.23 -5.71 1.75
N VAL A 47 -20.26 -5.73 2.68
CA VAL A 47 -18.87 -6.08 2.33
C VAL A 47 -18.78 -7.50 1.79
N ARG A 48 -19.48 -8.46 2.39
CA ARG A 48 -19.51 -9.84 1.89
C ARG A 48 -20.09 -9.92 0.49
N LYS A 49 -21.20 -9.24 0.21
CA LYS A 49 -21.79 -9.18 -1.14
C LYS A 49 -20.82 -8.60 -2.16
N LEU A 50 -20.10 -7.52 -1.81
CA LEU A 50 -19.12 -6.91 -2.70
C LEU A 50 -17.94 -7.86 -2.96
N LEU A 51 -17.50 -8.62 -1.94
CA LEU A 51 -16.46 -9.62 -2.06
C LEU A 51 -16.87 -10.78 -2.99
N GLU A 52 -18.07 -11.33 -2.77
CA GLU A 52 -18.66 -12.41 -3.59
C GLU A 52 -18.85 -12.00 -5.05
N LYS A 53 -19.14 -10.73 -5.31
CA LYS A 53 -19.29 -10.17 -6.66
C LYS A 53 -17.96 -9.73 -7.29
N HIS A 54 -16.83 -9.93 -6.62
CA HIS A 54 -15.51 -9.45 -7.05
C HIS A 54 -15.44 -7.93 -7.27
N GLN A 55 -16.26 -7.16 -6.55
CA GLN A 55 -16.37 -5.70 -6.64
C GLN A 55 -15.53 -4.94 -5.60
N LEU A 56 -14.69 -5.65 -4.83
CA LEU A 56 -13.72 -5.03 -3.93
C LEU A 56 -12.34 -5.01 -4.56
N LEU A 57 -11.66 -3.87 -4.47
CA LEU A 57 -10.24 -3.71 -4.77
C LEU A 57 -9.50 -3.48 -3.45
N PRO A 58 -8.92 -4.53 -2.83
CA PRO A 58 -8.21 -4.37 -1.58
C PRO A 58 -6.83 -3.74 -1.83
N LEU A 59 -6.55 -2.67 -1.09
CA LEU A 59 -5.27 -2.00 -1.01
C LEU A 59 -4.68 -2.32 0.37
N LEU A 60 -3.87 -3.38 0.42
CA LEU A 60 -3.33 -3.93 1.66
C LEU A 60 -1.97 -3.32 1.96
N ASP A 61 -1.87 -2.55 3.02
CA ASP A 61 -0.63 -1.85 3.39
C ASP A 61 0.11 -2.54 4.55
N ASN A 62 1.37 -2.16 4.79
CA ASN A 62 2.15 -2.53 5.98
C ASN A 62 2.39 -4.04 6.17
N LEU A 63 2.57 -4.81 5.09
CA LEU A 63 2.96 -6.23 5.22
C LEU A 63 4.24 -6.41 6.06
N ASP A 64 5.17 -5.47 5.97
CA ASP A 64 6.44 -5.53 6.69
C ASP A 64 6.33 -5.34 8.21
N GLU A 65 5.22 -4.78 8.70
CA GLU A 65 4.96 -4.58 10.13
C GLU A 65 4.50 -5.87 10.83
N LEU A 66 4.07 -6.86 10.05
CA LEU A 66 3.82 -8.21 10.55
C LEU A 66 5.16 -8.86 10.87
N ASN A 67 5.54 -8.91 12.15
CA ASN A 67 6.79 -9.50 12.62
C ASN A 67 6.90 -11.00 12.27
N LYS A 68 6.59 -11.89 13.21
CA LYS A 68 6.72 -13.35 13.04
C LYS A 68 5.69 -13.96 12.08
N ASN A 69 4.63 -13.21 11.78
CA ASN A 69 3.48 -13.70 11.02
C ASN A 69 3.53 -13.35 9.52
N LYS A 70 4.55 -12.62 9.06
CA LYS A 70 4.69 -12.17 7.67
C LYS A 70 4.53 -13.31 6.65
N PHE A 71 5.26 -14.39 6.87
CA PHE A 71 5.21 -15.58 6.02
C PHE A 71 3.80 -16.17 5.94
N LYS A 72 3.14 -16.33 7.09
CA LYS A 72 1.76 -16.85 7.15
C LYS A 72 0.77 -15.91 6.46
N CYS A 73 1.01 -14.60 6.55
CA CYS A 73 0.19 -13.61 5.86
C CYS A 73 0.35 -13.71 4.34
N VAL A 74 1.59 -13.85 3.84
CA VAL A 74 1.85 -14.08 2.41
C VAL A 74 1.17 -15.36 1.93
N GLU A 75 1.26 -16.45 2.67
CA GLU A 75 0.54 -17.69 2.35
C GLU A 75 -0.97 -17.51 2.36
N ALA A 76 -1.52 -16.80 3.35
CA ALA A 76 -2.95 -16.51 3.42
C ALA A 76 -3.43 -15.65 2.25
N ILE A 77 -2.63 -14.67 1.81
CA ILE A 77 -2.90 -13.87 0.62
C ILE A 77 -2.86 -14.74 -0.64
N ASN A 78 -1.87 -15.63 -0.79
CA ASN A 78 -1.79 -16.55 -1.92
C ASN A 78 -2.99 -17.52 -1.96
N ASN A 79 -3.43 -18.02 -0.80
CA ASN A 79 -4.64 -18.83 -0.71
C ASN A 79 -5.89 -18.02 -1.09
N PHE A 80 -5.98 -16.76 -0.68
CA PHE A 80 -7.07 -15.87 -1.06
C PHE A 80 -7.12 -15.62 -2.58
N LEU A 81 -5.97 -15.45 -3.24
CA LEU A 81 -5.86 -15.27 -4.69
C LEU A 81 -6.37 -16.48 -5.50
N THR A 82 -6.38 -17.67 -4.91
CA THR A 82 -6.89 -18.90 -5.54
C THR A 82 -8.29 -19.29 -5.08
N SER A 83 -8.87 -18.53 -4.14
CA SER A 83 -10.19 -18.79 -3.58
C SER A 83 -11.34 -18.36 -4.50
N ASN A 84 -12.56 -18.79 -4.17
CA ASN A 84 -13.79 -18.30 -4.81
C ASN A 84 -14.06 -16.81 -4.53
N TYR A 85 -13.40 -16.23 -3.53
CA TYR A 85 -13.50 -14.82 -3.16
C TYR A 85 -12.37 -13.96 -3.76
N LYS A 86 -11.56 -14.54 -4.67
CA LYS A 86 -10.42 -13.82 -5.25
C LYS A 86 -10.89 -12.48 -5.81
N SER A 87 -10.18 -11.41 -5.49
CA SER A 87 -10.38 -10.16 -6.22
C SER A 87 -9.60 -10.20 -7.53
N ASN A 88 -10.16 -9.66 -8.60
CA ASN A 88 -9.43 -9.42 -9.85
C ASN A 88 -8.33 -8.37 -9.66
N TYR A 89 -8.39 -7.59 -8.58
CA TYR A 89 -7.48 -6.50 -8.29
C TYR A 89 -7.04 -6.57 -6.84
N LEU A 90 -5.74 -6.70 -6.61
CA LEU A 90 -5.16 -6.69 -5.27
C LEU A 90 -3.84 -5.93 -5.31
N VAL A 91 -3.65 -5.00 -4.39
CA VAL A 91 -2.38 -4.33 -4.16
C VAL A 91 -1.90 -4.68 -2.76
N VAL A 92 -0.63 -5.04 -2.66
CA VAL A 92 0.05 -5.27 -1.38
C VAL A 92 1.28 -4.39 -1.31
N CYS A 93 1.42 -3.61 -0.25
CA CYS A 93 2.56 -2.74 0.00
C CYS A 93 3.45 -3.31 1.11
N SER A 94 4.76 -3.17 0.91
CA SER A 94 5.79 -3.60 1.86
C SER A 94 7.07 -2.82 1.63
N ARG A 95 7.87 -2.65 2.69
CA ARG A 95 9.31 -2.37 2.53
C ARG A 95 9.98 -3.52 1.77
N LEU A 96 10.80 -3.18 0.77
CA LEU A 96 11.50 -4.14 -0.09
C LEU A 96 12.38 -5.10 0.72
N THR A 97 13.24 -4.56 1.59
CA THR A 97 14.19 -5.35 2.40
C THR A 97 13.51 -6.36 3.31
N GLU A 98 12.28 -6.06 3.72
CA GLU A 98 11.48 -6.91 4.58
C GLU A 98 10.72 -7.98 3.80
N TYR A 99 10.29 -7.66 2.58
CA TYR A 99 9.66 -8.61 1.67
C TYR A 99 10.65 -9.62 1.10
N GLU A 100 11.88 -9.20 0.76
CA GLU A 100 12.94 -10.08 0.25
C GLU A 100 13.35 -11.18 1.25
N ARG A 101 13.04 -11.01 2.54
CA ARG A 101 13.26 -12.02 3.59
C ARG A 101 12.19 -13.10 3.62
N CYS A 102 11.08 -12.94 2.91
CA CYS A 102 10.04 -13.95 2.80
C CYS A 102 10.51 -15.08 1.87
N PHE A 103 10.44 -16.33 2.34
CA PHE A 103 10.79 -17.50 1.54
C PHE A 103 9.79 -17.76 0.40
N THR A 104 8.52 -17.43 0.64
CA THR A 104 7.44 -17.59 -0.35
C THR A 104 7.11 -16.22 -0.94
N PRO A 105 7.17 -16.03 -2.27
CA PRO A 105 6.74 -14.80 -2.90
C PRO A 105 5.21 -14.71 -2.95
N LEU A 106 4.69 -13.47 -2.98
CA LEU A 106 3.31 -13.20 -3.34
C LEU A 106 3.07 -13.58 -4.81
N GLN A 107 1.97 -14.29 -5.08
CA GLN A 107 1.56 -14.74 -6.42
C GLN A 107 0.78 -13.66 -7.17
N LEU A 108 1.31 -12.43 -7.17
CA LEU A 108 0.72 -11.28 -7.87
C LEU A 108 1.24 -11.18 -9.31
N ASN A 109 0.54 -10.41 -10.14
CA ASN A 109 0.85 -10.25 -11.56
C ASN A 109 2.11 -9.40 -11.84
N GLY A 110 2.68 -8.75 -10.82
CA GLY A 110 3.87 -7.91 -10.95
C GLY A 110 4.16 -7.14 -9.68
N CYS A 111 5.23 -6.34 -9.71
CA CYS A 111 5.61 -5.46 -8.62
C CYS A 111 6.10 -4.10 -9.12
N VAL A 112 5.91 -3.07 -8.32
CA VAL A 112 6.43 -1.72 -8.55
C VAL A 112 7.36 -1.38 -7.39
N CYS A 113 8.64 -1.15 -7.68
CA CYS A 113 9.62 -0.75 -6.68
C CYS A 113 9.88 0.76 -6.78
N LEU A 114 9.54 1.50 -5.73
CA LEU A 114 9.91 2.91 -5.62
C LEU A 114 11.44 3.05 -5.52
N LYS A 115 12.01 3.99 -6.27
CA LYS A 115 13.43 4.32 -6.23
C LYS A 115 13.66 5.63 -5.47
N PRO A 116 14.84 5.83 -4.85
CA PRO A 116 15.19 7.11 -4.25
C PRO A 116 15.11 8.25 -5.27
N LEU A 117 14.74 9.45 -4.83
CA LEU A 117 14.65 10.62 -5.69
C LEU A 117 16.02 10.97 -6.30
N HIS A 118 15.99 11.38 -7.56
CA HIS A 118 17.15 11.94 -8.24
C HIS A 118 17.37 13.40 -7.83
N LYS A 119 18.62 13.88 -7.95
CA LYS A 119 18.98 15.26 -7.59
C LYS A 119 18.10 16.31 -8.27
N ASN A 120 17.77 16.10 -9.55
CA ASN A 120 16.91 17.00 -10.30
C ASN A 120 15.48 17.01 -9.75
N GLN A 121 14.92 15.86 -9.37
CA GLN A 121 13.58 15.80 -8.77
C GLN A 121 13.51 16.51 -7.40
N ILE A 122 14.61 16.50 -6.65
CA ILE A 122 14.74 17.23 -5.39
C ILE A 122 14.76 18.73 -5.67
N GLN A 123 15.55 19.18 -6.65
CA GLN A 123 15.60 20.57 -7.09
C GLN A 123 14.22 21.04 -7.58
N ASP A 124 13.60 20.29 -8.50
CA ASP A 124 12.29 20.60 -9.07
C ASP A 124 11.22 20.75 -7.97
N TYR A 125 11.31 19.94 -6.91
CA TYR A 125 10.44 20.05 -5.75
C TYR A 125 10.66 21.38 -5.00
N PHE A 126 11.89 21.76 -4.67
CA PHE A 126 12.18 23.05 -4.01
C PHE A 126 11.78 24.25 -4.88
N ASP A 127 11.97 24.16 -6.19
CA ASP A 127 11.54 25.18 -7.15
C ASP A 127 10.01 25.31 -7.14
N SER A 128 9.28 24.19 -7.12
CA SER A 128 7.81 24.17 -7.11
C SER A 128 7.19 24.85 -5.88
N ILE A 129 7.88 24.79 -4.73
CA ILE A 129 7.45 25.43 -3.48
C ILE A 129 8.11 26.79 -3.23
N LYS A 130 8.86 27.32 -4.22
CA LYS A 130 9.56 28.62 -4.17
C LYS A 130 10.60 28.72 -3.03
N ARG A 131 11.26 27.61 -2.70
CA ARG A 131 12.32 27.53 -1.65
C ARG A 131 13.69 27.23 -2.24
N VAL A 132 14.07 28.02 -3.24
CA VAL A 132 15.37 27.94 -3.93
C VAL A 132 16.54 28.21 -2.96
N ASP A 133 16.31 29.02 -1.92
CA ASP A 133 17.24 29.32 -0.83
C ASP A 133 17.65 28.06 -0.05
N ILE A 134 16.71 27.19 0.28
CA ILE A 134 17.01 25.93 0.96
C ILE A 134 17.78 25.01 0.02
N TRP A 135 17.35 24.91 -1.25
CA TRP A 135 18.06 24.10 -2.23
C TRP A 135 19.53 24.51 -2.35
N GLN A 136 19.82 25.82 -2.37
CA GLN A 136 21.19 26.33 -2.39
C GLN A 136 22.03 25.89 -1.18
N SER A 137 21.41 25.77 -0.02
CA SER A 137 22.05 25.30 1.21
C SER A 137 22.22 23.78 1.26
N ILE A 138 21.23 23.02 0.75
CA ILE A 138 21.25 21.55 0.73
C ILE A 138 22.20 21.02 -0.34
N GLN A 139 22.26 21.64 -1.53
CA GLN A 139 22.96 21.07 -2.69
C GLN A 139 24.48 20.92 -2.51
N VAL A 140 25.06 21.63 -1.54
CA VAL A 140 26.48 21.59 -1.19
C VAL A 140 26.79 20.57 -0.09
N ASP A 141 25.78 20.00 0.56
CA ASP A 141 25.93 19.00 1.62
C ASP A 141 25.47 17.62 1.13
N GLU A 142 26.43 16.71 0.95
CA GLU A 142 26.16 15.35 0.48
C GLU A 142 25.26 14.53 1.42
N GLN A 143 25.35 14.77 2.73
CA GLN A 143 24.52 14.06 3.72
C GLN A 143 23.07 14.54 3.62
N LEU A 144 22.84 15.84 3.50
CA LEU A 144 21.50 16.41 3.31
C LEU A 144 20.90 15.98 1.97
N ILE A 145 21.70 15.93 0.89
CA ILE A 145 21.23 15.38 -0.39
C ILE A 145 20.85 13.92 -0.25
N LYS A 146 21.67 13.09 0.41
CA LYS A 146 21.36 11.67 0.64
C LYS A 146 20.07 11.49 1.43
N LEU A 147 19.83 12.36 2.41
CA LEU A 147 18.61 12.36 3.20
C LEU A 147 17.39 12.75 2.35
N ALA A 148 17.51 13.83 1.57
CA ALA A 148 16.49 14.35 0.66
C ALA A 148 16.10 13.37 -0.46
N LYS A 149 16.91 12.33 -0.75
CA LYS A 149 16.51 11.25 -1.68
C LYS A 149 15.29 10.47 -1.18
N LYS A 150 14.94 10.54 0.10
CA LYS A 150 13.73 9.95 0.66
C LYS A 150 12.64 11.02 0.78
N PRO A 151 11.47 10.85 0.13
CA PRO A 151 10.41 11.86 0.12
C PRO A 151 10.01 12.37 1.52
N PHE A 152 9.96 11.50 2.53
CA PHE A 152 9.66 11.89 3.91
C PHE A 152 10.65 12.94 4.45
N PHE A 153 11.95 12.72 4.27
CA PHE A 153 12.94 13.68 4.77
C PHE A 153 13.05 14.92 3.88
N LEU A 154 12.80 14.80 2.58
CA LEU A 154 12.68 15.95 1.70
C LEU A 154 11.60 16.92 2.22
N HIS A 155 10.46 16.39 2.66
CA HIS A 155 9.39 17.19 3.27
C HIS A 155 9.74 17.78 4.64
N ILE A 156 10.63 17.15 5.42
CA ILE A 156 11.10 17.72 6.71
C ILE A 156 12.05 18.90 6.48
N LEU A 157 12.78 18.90 5.36
CA LEU A 157 13.76 19.94 5.02
C LEU A 157 13.13 21.21 4.42
N THR A 158 11.82 21.21 4.15
CA THR A 158 11.08 22.36 3.59
C THR A 158 10.42 23.22 4.64
#